data_AF-S7X279-F1
#
_entry.id   AF-S7X279-F1
#
_cell.length_a   1.000
_cell.length_b   1.000
_cell.length_c   1.000
_cell.angle_alpha   90.00
_cell.angle_beta   90.00
_cell.angle_gamma   90.00
#
_symmetry.space_group_name_H-M   'P 1'
#
loop_
_entity.id
_entity.type
_entity.pdbx_description
1 polymer ?
#
loop_
_entity_poly.entity_id
_entity_poly.type
_entity_poly.pdbx_seq_one_letter_code
_entity_poly.pdbx_strand_id
1 'polypeptide(L)'
;MNKDLFYFLILTAIATTSCKQDTILPIETYKAEISSLKNEDEISMYWDKLYDLDQSMLKNSKSSREIDSTSITNMLRTALLYETHGNKIFSPRTHVPTLNLIHNYTAESNLAFWPIIRERVKAGGTIFEMGAGYPAYQLEGISFSFYDYSLFNQDSIHQSLVTKLNARTYETVSLSLIASFQELVDLRKLTTQKVLGKWRRQHFKNRDNERIDYFEFVKMSDHQIYLRRAGRLLKLNPIKNEKDYIIYRIENEPFGFHYKLKKNGELFLINDVGDFLITYSIQT
;
A
#
# COMPACT_ATOMS: atom_id res chain seq x y z
N MET A 1 39.05 31.56 21.71
CA MET A 1 38.33 30.27 21.68
C MET A 1 39.31 29.22 21.17
N ASN A 2 39.56 28.15 21.94
CA ASN A 2 40.56 27.15 21.58
C ASN A 2 40.14 26.46 20.26
N LYS A 3 41.05 26.36 19.29
CA LYS A 3 40.77 25.76 17.97
C LYS A 3 40.25 24.33 18.12
N ASP A 4 40.74 23.60 19.12
CA ASP A 4 40.33 22.23 19.40
C ASP A 4 38.88 22.16 19.90
N LEU A 5 38.44 23.16 20.68
CA LEU A 5 37.05 23.25 21.16
C LEU A 5 36.08 23.60 20.00
N PHE A 6 36.54 24.39 19.03
CA PHE A 6 35.77 24.73 17.84
C PHE A 6 35.60 23.52 16.90
N TYR A 7 36.67 22.75 16.68
CA TYR A 7 36.56 21.50 15.91
C TYR A 7 35.71 20.45 16.61
N PHE A 8 35.78 20.36 17.94
CA PHE A 8 34.94 19.45 18.72
C PHE A 8 33.45 19.83 18.64
N LEU A 9 33.12 21.12 18.67
CA LEU A 9 31.76 21.64 18.50
C LEU A 9 31.22 21.42 17.08
N ILE A 10 32.06 21.55 16.05
CA ILE A 10 31.69 21.26 14.66
C ILE A 10 31.48 19.76 14.46
N LEU A 11 32.36 18.90 15.00
CA LEU A 11 32.22 17.44 14.92
C LEU A 11 30.99 16.94 15.68
N THR A 12 30.65 17.54 16.82
CA THR A 12 29.40 17.23 17.54
C THR A 12 28.16 17.76 16.82
N ALA A 13 28.20 18.94 16.20
CA ALA A 13 27.10 19.46 15.38
C ALA A 13 26.87 18.67 14.08
N ILE A 14 27.93 18.13 13.47
CA ILE A 14 27.84 17.23 12.32
C ILE A 14 27.36 15.83 12.75
N ALA A 15 27.72 15.37 13.95
CA ALA A 15 27.22 14.11 14.51
C ALA A 15 25.73 14.18 14.90
N THR A 16 25.23 15.32 15.38
CA THR A 16 23.80 15.50 15.70
C THR A 16 22.93 15.76 14.47
N THR A 17 23.49 16.27 13.37
CA THR A 17 22.78 16.39 12.08
C THR A 17 22.90 15.13 11.21
N SER A 18 23.82 14.22 11.53
CA SER A 18 23.98 12.91 10.86
C SER A 18 23.23 11.77 11.55
N CYS A 19 22.47 12.04 12.62
CA CYS A 19 21.34 11.18 12.95
C CYS A 19 20.31 11.35 11.84
N LYS A 20 20.44 10.55 10.78
CA LYS A 20 19.33 10.26 9.86
C LYS A 20 18.13 9.98 10.76
N GLN A 21 17.16 10.89 10.72
CA GLN A 21 15.91 10.81 11.44
C GLN A 21 15.10 9.67 10.80
N ASP A 22 15.55 8.45 11.04
CA ASP A 22 14.74 7.28 10.83
C ASP A 22 13.55 7.47 11.79
N THR A 23 12.35 7.65 11.21
CA THR A 23 11.09 7.11 11.73
C THR A 23 10.29 7.89 12.78
N ILE A 24 10.17 9.22 12.67
CA ILE A 24 9.07 9.93 13.34
C ILE A 24 8.23 10.67 12.29
N LEU A 25 6.99 10.20 12.08
CA LEU A 25 6.00 10.93 11.30
C LEU A 25 5.65 12.23 12.04
N PRO A 26 5.73 13.42 11.42
CA PRO A 26 5.40 14.69 12.08
C PRO A 26 3.87 14.90 12.12
N ILE A 27 3.17 13.97 12.78
CA ILE A 27 1.71 13.87 12.84
C ILE A 27 1.11 15.14 13.46
N GLU A 28 1.70 15.64 14.54
CA GLU A 28 1.19 16.84 15.23
C GLU A 28 1.35 18.09 14.35
N THR A 29 2.39 18.17 13.53
CA THR A 29 2.53 19.23 12.51
C THR A 29 1.40 19.15 11.49
N TYR A 30 1.08 17.95 10.99
CA TYR A 30 -0.01 17.77 10.02
C TYR A 30 -1.37 18.10 10.62
N LYS A 31 -1.64 17.67 11.86
CA LYS A 31 -2.86 18.00 12.59
C LYS A 31 -3.01 19.51 12.77
N ALA A 32 -1.96 20.19 13.21
CA ALA A 32 -1.99 21.63 13.43
C ALA A 32 -2.23 22.40 12.12
N GLU A 33 -1.55 22.01 11.04
CA GLU A 33 -1.74 22.58 9.71
C GLU A 33 -3.20 22.43 9.24
N ILE A 34 -3.73 21.21 9.29
CA ILE A 34 -5.09 20.89 8.82
C ILE A 34 -6.17 21.53 9.68
N SER A 35 -5.97 21.57 11.00
CA SER A 35 -6.93 22.20 11.93
C SER A 35 -6.99 23.72 11.77
N SER A 36 -5.96 24.33 11.18
CA SER A 36 -5.92 25.78 10.96
C SER A 36 -6.71 26.25 9.74
N LEU A 37 -7.12 25.33 8.85
CA LEU A 37 -7.95 25.62 7.68
C LEU A 37 -9.38 25.95 8.12
N LYS A 38 -9.93 27.07 7.65
CA LYS A 38 -11.19 27.67 8.14
C LYS A 38 -12.31 27.65 7.11
N ASN A 39 -11.97 27.65 5.82
CA ASN A 39 -12.91 27.83 4.73
C ASN A 39 -12.61 26.92 3.53
N GLU A 40 -13.52 26.90 2.57
CA GLU A 40 -13.45 26.02 1.39
C GLU A 40 -12.25 26.35 0.49
N ASP A 41 -11.87 27.62 0.36
CA ASP A 41 -10.71 28.03 -0.44
C ASP A 41 -9.41 27.47 0.14
N GLU A 42 -9.24 27.59 1.47
CA GLU A 42 -8.08 27.05 2.18
C GLU A 42 -8.01 25.51 2.08
N ILE A 43 -9.16 24.84 2.15
CA ILE A 43 -9.25 23.38 1.95
C ILE A 43 -8.91 23.01 0.50
N SER A 44 -9.37 23.78 -0.48
CA SER A 44 -9.05 23.56 -1.90
C SER A 44 -7.55 23.73 -2.16
N MET A 45 -6.93 24.78 -1.63
CA MET A 45 -5.48 24.97 -1.71
C MET A 45 -4.72 23.82 -1.04
N TYR A 46 -5.26 23.27 0.05
CA TYR A 46 -4.68 22.09 0.68
C TYR A 46 -4.74 20.85 -0.23
N TRP A 47 -5.87 20.64 -0.92
CA TRP A 47 -5.97 19.56 -1.91
C TRP A 47 -4.95 19.71 -3.03
N ASP A 48 -4.76 20.92 -3.57
CA ASP A 48 -3.77 21.18 -4.61
C ASP A 48 -2.35 20.88 -4.12
N LYS A 49 -2.04 21.25 -2.87
CA LYS A 49 -0.76 20.88 -2.23
C LYS A 49 -0.56 19.36 -2.14
N LEU A 50 -1.59 18.61 -1.75
CA LEU A 50 -1.50 17.14 -1.67
C LEU A 50 -1.38 16.49 -3.05
N TYR A 51 -2.03 17.07 -4.06
CA TYR A 51 -1.87 16.68 -5.46
C TYR A 51 -0.44 16.89 -5.95
N ASP A 52 0.13 18.07 -5.74
CA ASP A 52 1.49 18.39 -6.16
C ASP A 52 2.53 17.49 -5.48
N LEU A 53 2.31 17.16 -4.20
CA LEU A 53 3.14 16.20 -3.48
C LEU A 53 3.06 14.80 -4.12
N ASP A 54 1.86 14.35 -4.48
CA ASP A 54 1.64 13.07 -5.15
C ASP A 54 2.34 13.00 -6.51
N GLN A 55 2.16 14.02 -7.35
CA GLN A 55 2.74 14.07 -8.68
C GLN A 55 4.26 14.26 -8.67
N SER A 56 4.79 15.04 -7.73
CA SER A 56 6.24 15.24 -7.60
C SER A 56 6.95 13.97 -7.12
N MET A 57 6.32 13.18 -6.24
CA MET A 57 6.84 11.86 -5.84
C MET A 57 7.01 10.94 -7.05
N LEU A 58 6.00 10.84 -7.93
CA LEU A 58 6.08 9.98 -9.12
C LEU A 58 7.22 10.37 -10.08
N LYS A 59 7.54 11.66 -10.16
CA LYS A 59 8.59 12.19 -11.04
C LYS A 59 9.98 12.08 -10.43
N ASN A 60 10.10 12.29 -9.12
CA ASN A 60 11.39 12.59 -8.48
C ASN A 60 11.91 11.48 -7.56
N SER A 61 11.06 10.56 -7.10
CA SER A 61 11.49 9.52 -6.17
C SER A 61 12.46 8.52 -6.83
N LYS A 62 13.53 8.20 -6.12
CA LYS A 62 14.62 7.34 -6.61
C LYS A 62 14.53 5.91 -6.10
N SER A 63 13.67 5.64 -5.14
CA SER A 63 13.51 4.31 -4.54
C SER A 63 12.06 4.01 -4.15
N SER A 64 11.71 2.72 -4.12
CA SER A 64 10.42 2.25 -3.59
C SER A 64 10.21 2.67 -2.13
N ARG A 65 11.29 2.75 -1.34
CA ARG A 65 11.25 3.22 0.05
C ARG A 65 10.72 4.65 0.17
N GLU A 66 11.20 5.56 -0.67
CA GLU A 66 10.76 6.96 -0.71
C GLU A 66 9.31 7.09 -1.17
N ILE A 67 8.94 6.32 -2.20
CA ILE A 67 7.57 6.29 -2.74
C ILE A 67 6.60 5.84 -1.65
N ASP A 68 6.86 4.70 -1.01
CA ASP A 68 5.95 4.15 0.00
C ASP A 68 5.80 5.11 1.19
N SER A 69 6.91 5.66 1.69
CA SER A 69 6.86 6.60 2.82
C SER A 69 6.07 7.86 2.45
N THR A 70 6.34 8.46 1.29
CA THR A 70 5.67 9.69 0.84
C THR A 70 4.19 9.43 0.61
N SER A 71 3.85 8.35 -0.10
CA SER A 71 2.47 7.95 -0.38
C SER A 71 1.65 7.75 0.92
N ILE A 72 2.18 7.01 1.90
CA ILE A 72 1.49 6.82 3.19
C ILE A 72 1.33 8.14 3.94
N THR A 73 2.36 9.01 3.94
CA THR A 73 2.22 10.34 4.57
C THR A 73 1.21 11.24 3.87
N ASN A 74 1.01 11.08 2.57
CA ASN A 74 0.01 11.82 1.80
C ASN A 74 -1.40 11.30 2.15
N MET A 75 -1.57 9.97 2.19
CA MET A 75 -2.81 9.33 2.69
C MET A 75 -3.14 9.76 4.12
N LEU A 76 -2.13 9.87 4.99
CA LEU A 76 -2.32 10.31 6.37
C LEU A 76 -2.85 11.75 6.43
N ARG A 77 -2.31 12.68 5.64
CA ARG A 77 -2.82 14.06 5.58
C ARG A 77 -4.24 14.11 5.02
N THR A 78 -4.54 13.33 3.98
CA THR A 78 -5.90 13.18 3.45
C THR A 78 -6.86 12.65 4.53
N ALA A 79 -6.42 11.67 5.32
CA ALA A 79 -7.21 11.13 6.42
C ALA A 79 -7.46 12.15 7.52
N LEU A 80 -6.44 12.89 7.94
CA LEU A 80 -6.58 13.96 8.92
C LEU A 80 -7.49 15.08 8.42
N LEU A 81 -7.42 15.46 7.15
CA LEU A 81 -8.31 16.44 6.54
C LEU A 81 -9.77 15.98 6.63
N TYR A 82 -10.04 14.72 6.26
CA TYR A 82 -11.35 14.10 6.38
C TYR A 82 -11.85 13.99 7.83
N GLU A 83 -11.00 13.55 8.75
CA GLU A 83 -11.34 13.38 10.16
C GLU A 83 -11.58 14.73 10.88
N THR A 84 -10.93 15.81 10.41
CA THR A 84 -11.06 17.15 10.99
C THR A 84 -12.26 17.91 10.44
N HIS A 85 -12.45 17.89 9.12
CA HIS A 85 -13.45 18.72 8.43
C HIS A 85 -14.69 17.95 7.96
N GLY A 86 -14.68 16.63 8.09
CA GLY A 86 -15.76 15.74 7.68
C GLY A 86 -15.85 15.52 6.18
N ASN A 87 -16.90 14.84 5.76
CA ASN A 87 -17.17 14.46 4.36
C ASN A 87 -17.48 15.63 3.41
N LYS A 88 -17.86 16.81 3.93
CA LYS A 88 -18.15 18.01 3.12
C LYS A 88 -16.95 18.52 2.31
N ILE A 89 -15.73 18.09 2.64
CA ILE A 89 -14.51 18.46 1.90
C ILE A 89 -14.39 17.77 0.53
N PHE A 90 -15.18 16.72 0.29
CA PHE A 90 -15.17 16.02 -0.98
C PHE A 90 -16.08 16.74 -1.97
N SER A 91 -15.45 17.35 -2.98
CA SER A 91 -16.16 17.83 -4.16
C SER A 91 -16.10 16.78 -5.28
N PRO A 92 -16.99 16.88 -6.29
CA PRO A 92 -16.89 16.06 -7.49
C PRO A 92 -15.54 16.16 -8.20
N ARG A 93 -14.76 17.24 -8.02
CA ARG A 93 -13.44 17.44 -8.64
C ARG A 93 -12.27 16.94 -7.80
N THR A 94 -12.52 16.60 -6.53
CA THR A 94 -11.49 16.11 -5.62
C THR A 94 -11.04 14.73 -6.06
N HIS A 95 -9.80 14.61 -6.53
CA HIS A 95 -9.27 13.37 -7.10
C HIS A 95 -8.08 12.80 -6.32
N VAL A 96 -7.50 13.60 -5.41
CA VAL A 96 -6.36 13.24 -4.58
C VAL A 96 -6.55 11.95 -3.77
N PRO A 97 -7.69 11.67 -3.11
CA PRO A 97 -7.86 10.41 -2.39
C PRO A 97 -7.70 9.20 -3.31
N THR A 98 -8.27 9.25 -4.51
CA THR A 98 -8.14 8.16 -5.48
C THR A 98 -6.70 8.01 -5.95
N LEU A 99 -6.01 9.12 -6.24
CA LEU A 99 -4.58 9.10 -6.60
C LEU A 99 -3.72 8.50 -5.48
N ASN A 100 -3.97 8.88 -4.23
CA ASN A 100 -3.25 8.36 -3.09
C ASN A 100 -3.38 6.84 -2.98
N LEU A 101 -4.57 6.28 -3.22
CA LEU A 101 -4.78 4.83 -3.21
C LEU A 101 -4.01 4.11 -4.32
N ILE A 102 -4.06 4.62 -5.56
CA ILE A 102 -3.50 3.93 -6.73
C ILE A 102 -1.97 3.99 -6.79
N HIS A 103 -1.39 5.05 -6.22
CA HIS A 103 0.06 5.24 -6.17
C HIS A 103 0.67 4.63 -4.90
N ASN A 104 -0.17 4.09 -4.01
CA ASN A 104 0.26 3.36 -2.83
C ASN A 104 0.37 1.86 -3.12
N TYR A 105 1.55 1.30 -2.85
CA TYR A 105 1.83 -0.11 -3.03
C TYR A 105 1.87 -0.89 -1.70
N THR A 106 1.47 -0.26 -0.59
CA THR A 106 1.47 -0.84 0.75
C THR A 106 0.08 -1.35 1.08
N ALA A 107 -0.07 -2.68 1.06
CA ALA A 107 -1.36 -3.36 1.16
C ALA A 107 -2.19 -2.94 2.38
N GLU A 108 -1.59 -2.93 3.57
CA GLU A 108 -2.27 -2.52 4.81
C GLU A 108 -2.69 -1.05 4.80
N SER A 109 -1.90 -0.16 4.19
CA SER A 109 -2.25 1.26 4.07
C SER A 109 -3.46 1.45 3.14
N ASN A 110 -3.51 0.72 2.03
CA ASN A 110 -4.67 0.73 1.13
C ASN A 110 -5.94 0.22 1.81
N LEU A 111 -5.83 -0.82 2.64
CA LEU A 111 -6.94 -1.29 3.46
C LEU A 111 -7.40 -0.22 4.47
N ALA A 112 -6.46 0.35 5.24
CA ALA A 112 -6.76 1.39 6.21
C ALA A 112 -7.49 2.59 5.59
N PHE A 113 -7.14 2.93 4.36
CA PHE A 113 -7.69 4.09 3.64
C PHE A 113 -9.02 3.84 2.93
N TRP A 114 -9.45 2.57 2.83
CA TRP A 114 -10.70 2.19 2.16
C TRP A 114 -11.94 2.98 2.63
N PRO A 115 -12.14 3.29 3.93
CA PRO A 115 -13.28 4.08 4.38
C PRO A 115 -13.37 5.46 3.70
N ILE A 116 -12.24 6.12 3.47
CA ILE A 116 -12.19 7.42 2.78
C ILE A 116 -12.58 7.26 1.31
N ILE A 117 -12.09 6.21 0.65
CA ILE A 117 -12.46 5.90 -0.73
C ILE A 117 -13.95 5.61 -0.84
N ARG A 118 -14.53 4.88 0.12
CA ARG A 118 -15.98 4.62 0.16
C ARG A 118 -16.79 5.91 0.29
N GLU A 119 -16.40 6.84 1.18
CA GLU A 119 -17.08 8.13 1.29
C GLU A 119 -16.88 8.98 0.02
N ARG A 120 -15.70 8.91 -0.60
CA ARG A 120 -15.43 9.58 -1.87
C ARG A 120 -16.32 9.05 -3.00
N VAL A 121 -16.56 7.74 -3.07
CA VAL A 121 -17.47 7.13 -4.06
C VAL A 121 -18.89 7.66 -3.87
N LYS A 122 -19.37 7.78 -2.62
CA LYS A 122 -20.69 8.36 -2.32
C LYS A 122 -20.81 9.82 -2.79
N ALA A 123 -19.74 10.60 -2.67
CA ALA A 123 -19.71 11.99 -3.14
C ALA A 123 -19.69 12.14 -4.68
N GLY A 124 -19.28 11.10 -5.41
CA GLY A 124 -19.36 11.03 -6.88
C GLY A 124 -18.44 11.99 -7.67
N GLY A 125 -18.63 12.11 -8.99
CA GLY A 125 -17.76 12.94 -9.84
C GLY A 125 -16.54 12.21 -10.39
N THR A 126 -15.37 12.85 -10.40
CA THR A 126 -14.15 12.40 -11.10
C THR A 126 -13.65 11.01 -10.68
N ILE A 127 -14.04 10.53 -9.50
CA ILE A 127 -13.76 9.15 -9.08
C ILE A 127 -14.32 8.10 -10.04
N PHE A 128 -15.41 8.40 -10.76
CA PHE A 128 -15.97 7.53 -11.79
C PHE A 128 -15.31 7.70 -13.16
N GLU A 129 -14.58 8.81 -13.39
CA GLU A 129 -13.89 9.08 -14.65
C GLU A 129 -12.46 8.50 -14.66
N MET A 130 -11.90 8.26 -13.47
CA MET A 130 -10.61 7.61 -13.31
C MET A 130 -10.62 6.14 -13.73
N GLY A 131 -9.50 5.66 -14.30
CA GLY A 131 -9.40 4.27 -14.76
C GLY A 131 -10.32 3.96 -15.96
N ALA A 132 -10.56 4.95 -16.83
CA ALA A 132 -11.39 4.83 -18.03
C ALA A 132 -12.87 4.49 -17.77
N GLY A 133 -13.44 5.02 -16.68
CA GLY A 133 -14.88 4.84 -16.41
C GLY A 133 -15.24 3.61 -15.56
N TYR A 134 -14.25 2.81 -15.15
CA TYR A 134 -14.50 1.51 -14.53
C TYR A 134 -14.47 1.56 -13.00
N PRO A 135 -15.49 0.99 -12.31
CA PRO A 135 -15.51 0.87 -10.85
C PRO A 135 -14.44 -0.10 -10.31
N ALA A 136 -13.72 -0.78 -11.20
CA ALA A 136 -12.60 -1.65 -10.85
C ALA A 136 -11.43 -0.87 -10.26
N TYR A 137 -11.22 0.41 -10.62
CA TYR A 137 -9.99 1.13 -10.28
C TYR A 137 -9.73 1.24 -8.77
N GLN A 138 -10.80 1.39 -7.96
CA GLN A 138 -10.67 1.45 -6.51
C GLN A 138 -10.26 0.08 -5.93
N LEU A 139 -10.82 -1.02 -6.46
CA LEU A 139 -10.43 -2.37 -6.05
C LEU A 139 -9.07 -2.78 -6.61
N GLU A 140 -8.69 -2.24 -7.76
CA GLU A 140 -7.41 -2.51 -8.41
C GLU A 140 -6.25 -2.13 -7.50
N GLY A 141 -6.25 -0.93 -6.91
CA GLY A 141 -5.19 -0.53 -5.97
C GLY A 141 -5.00 -1.54 -4.82
N ILE A 142 -6.09 -2.05 -4.26
CA ILE A 142 -6.05 -3.07 -3.20
C ILE A 142 -5.56 -4.42 -3.77
N SER A 143 -6.21 -4.95 -4.81
CA SER A 143 -5.88 -6.25 -5.40
C SER A 143 -4.43 -6.31 -5.89
N PHE A 144 -3.95 -5.27 -6.58
CA PHE A 144 -2.56 -5.17 -7.02
C PHE A 144 -1.58 -5.13 -5.85
N SER A 145 -1.88 -4.37 -4.79
CA SER A 145 -1.00 -4.26 -3.62
C SER A 145 -0.82 -5.60 -2.89
N PHE A 146 -1.85 -6.46 -2.86
CA PHE A 146 -1.76 -7.81 -2.29
C PHE A 146 -1.19 -8.85 -3.27
N TYR A 147 -1.75 -8.96 -4.47
CA TYR A 147 -1.55 -10.14 -5.34
C TYR A 147 -0.94 -9.84 -6.70
N ASP A 148 -0.80 -8.56 -7.04
CA ASP A 148 -0.49 -8.14 -8.41
C ASP A 148 -1.57 -8.48 -9.44
N TYR A 149 -2.78 -8.82 -8.98
CA TYR A 149 -3.86 -9.34 -9.81
C TYR A 149 -4.81 -8.23 -10.25
N SER A 150 -5.01 -8.11 -11.56
CA SER A 150 -5.94 -7.14 -12.14
C SER A 150 -7.38 -7.62 -12.09
N LEU A 151 -8.26 -6.73 -11.65
CA LEU A 151 -9.72 -6.86 -11.65
C LEU A 151 -10.39 -6.20 -12.87
N PHE A 152 -9.60 -5.76 -13.86
CA PHE A 152 -10.12 -5.20 -15.10
C PHE A 152 -11.00 -6.23 -15.83
N ASN A 153 -12.18 -5.78 -16.28
CA ASN A 153 -13.23 -6.62 -16.88
C ASN A 153 -13.68 -7.80 -15.99
N GLN A 154 -13.64 -7.65 -14.65
CA GLN A 154 -14.16 -8.63 -13.68
C GLN A 154 -15.44 -8.14 -13.00
N ASP A 155 -16.36 -7.51 -13.76
CA ASP A 155 -17.57 -6.88 -13.21
C ASP A 155 -18.45 -7.85 -12.42
N SER A 156 -18.46 -9.13 -12.81
CA SER A 156 -19.28 -10.17 -12.17
C SER A 156 -18.93 -10.45 -10.71
N ILE A 157 -17.69 -10.17 -10.29
CA ILE A 157 -17.24 -10.38 -8.90
C ILE A 157 -17.12 -9.07 -8.11
N HIS A 158 -17.21 -7.92 -8.78
CA HIS A 158 -16.95 -6.59 -8.18
C HIS A 158 -17.76 -6.35 -6.91
N GLN A 159 -19.08 -6.51 -6.97
CA GLN A 159 -19.97 -6.26 -5.83
C GLN A 159 -19.65 -7.18 -4.63
N SER A 160 -19.27 -8.43 -4.89
CA SER A 160 -18.87 -9.38 -3.83
C SER A 160 -17.60 -8.92 -3.13
N LEU A 161 -16.59 -8.47 -3.89
CA LEU A 161 -15.33 -7.96 -3.35
C LEU A 161 -15.53 -6.66 -2.54
N VAL A 162 -16.36 -5.73 -3.04
CA VAL A 162 -16.75 -4.52 -2.29
C VAL A 162 -17.45 -4.88 -0.98
N THR A 163 -18.34 -5.87 -1.00
CA THR A 163 -19.05 -6.32 0.21
C THR A 163 -18.08 -6.87 1.25
N LYS A 164 -17.11 -7.69 0.83
CA LYS A 164 -16.05 -8.22 1.71
C LYS A 164 -15.19 -7.11 2.32
N LEU A 165 -14.81 -6.08 1.53
CA LEU A 165 -14.08 -4.92 2.04
C LEU A 165 -14.90 -4.09 3.04
N ASN A 166 -16.18 -3.86 2.74
CA ASN A 166 -17.07 -3.05 3.57
C ASN A 166 -17.44 -3.70 4.90
N ALA A 167 -17.25 -5.02 5.05
CA ALA A 167 -17.41 -5.71 6.31
C ALA A 167 -16.33 -5.34 7.35
N ARG A 168 -15.24 -4.67 6.93
CA ARG A 168 -14.19 -4.20 7.83
C ARG A 168 -14.57 -2.88 8.49
N THR A 169 -14.27 -2.80 9.78
CA THR A 169 -14.41 -1.59 10.59
C THR A 169 -13.03 -1.03 10.92
N TYR A 170 -12.88 0.27 10.79
CA TYR A 170 -11.69 1.02 11.21
C TYR A 170 -12.15 2.03 12.24
N GLU A 171 -11.42 2.13 13.36
CA GLU A 171 -11.72 3.10 14.41
C GLU A 171 -11.42 4.52 13.91
N THR A 172 -10.16 4.75 13.52
CA THR A 172 -9.66 6.02 12.97
C THR A 172 -8.68 5.72 11.85
N VAL A 173 -8.93 6.27 10.65
CA VAL A 173 -8.12 5.98 9.46
C VAL A 173 -6.68 6.45 9.65
N SER A 174 -6.48 7.65 10.23
CA SER A 174 -5.14 8.17 10.50
C SER A 174 -4.33 7.27 11.45
N LEU A 175 -4.94 6.73 12.50
CA LEU A 175 -4.28 5.80 13.43
C LEU A 175 -3.89 4.50 12.73
N SER A 176 -4.76 3.94 11.90
CA SER A 176 -4.44 2.73 11.12
C SER A 176 -3.32 2.96 10.11
N LEU A 177 -3.25 4.15 9.48
CA LEU A 177 -2.16 4.52 8.58
C LEU A 177 -0.82 4.68 9.32
N ILE A 178 -0.83 5.24 10.54
CA ILE A 178 0.36 5.34 11.39
C ILE A 178 0.87 3.94 11.76
N ALA A 179 -0.03 3.03 12.15
CA ALA A 179 0.33 1.64 12.45
C ALA A 179 0.92 0.93 11.21
N SER A 180 0.30 1.10 10.04
CA SER A 180 0.79 0.53 8.79
C SER A 180 2.17 1.09 8.39
N PHE A 181 2.42 2.39 8.62
CA PHE A 181 3.74 2.98 8.39
C PHE A 181 4.81 2.37 9.31
N GLN A 182 4.47 2.17 10.58
CA GLN A 182 5.38 1.57 11.55
C GLN A 182 5.67 0.10 11.19
N GLU A 183 4.66 -0.67 10.79
CA GLU A 183 4.85 -2.03 10.30
C GLU A 183 5.79 -2.07 9.09
N LEU A 184 5.61 -1.18 8.11
CA LEU A 184 6.50 -1.06 6.96
C LEU A 184 7.95 -0.77 7.37
N VAL A 185 8.14 0.10 8.37
CA VAL A 185 9.46 0.37 8.97
C VAL A 185 10.07 -0.89 9.56
N ASP A 186 9.28 -1.67 10.30
CA ASP A 186 9.77 -2.87 10.98
C ASP A 186 10.10 -3.99 9.99
N LEU A 187 9.26 -4.18 8.96
CA LEU A 187 9.51 -5.13 7.88
C LEU A 187 10.83 -4.85 7.13
N ARG A 188 11.23 -3.57 7.00
CA ARG A 188 12.50 -3.17 6.35
C ARG A 188 13.73 -3.58 7.15
N LYS A 189 13.60 -3.90 8.43
CA LYS A 189 14.70 -4.37 9.29
C LYS A 189 14.96 -5.87 9.12
N LEU A 190 14.00 -6.60 8.55
CA LEU A 190 14.12 -8.04 8.37
C LEU A 190 15.15 -8.38 7.29
N THR A 191 15.93 -9.42 7.55
CA THR A 191 16.90 -9.96 6.58
C THR A 191 16.44 -11.31 6.05
N THR A 192 16.75 -11.61 4.80
CA THR A 192 16.36 -12.88 4.18
C THR A 192 17.24 -14.01 4.69
N GLN A 193 16.62 -15.05 5.25
CA GLN A 193 17.29 -16.30 5.64
C GLN A 193 17.32 -17.29 4.48
N LYS A 194 16.22 -17.42 3.73
CA LYS A 194 16.10 -18.40 2.64
C LYS A 194 15.08 -17.97 1.59
N VAL A 195 15.39 -18.14 0.31
CA VAL A 195 14.39 -18.09 -0.77
C VAL A 195 13.77 -19.47 -0.93
N LEU A 196 12.44 -19.56 -0.85
CA LEU A 196 11.67 -20.79 -0.95
C LEU A 196 11.22 -21.09 -2.39
N GLY A 197 11.03 -20.04 -3.18
CA GLY A 197 10.67 -20.14 -4.59
C GLY A 197 10.58 -18.77 -5.23
N LYS A 198 10.61 -18.74 -6.55
CA LYS A 198 10.60 -17.53 -7.36
C LYS A 198 9.79 -17.76 -8.64
N TRP A 199 8.87 -16.83 -8.91
CA TRP A 199 7.92 -16.96 -10.01
C TRP A 199 7.82 -15.66 -10.79
N ARG A 200 7.53 -15.78 -12.08
CA ARG A 200 7.27 -14.64 -12.95
C ARG A 200 5.97 -13.97 -12.51
N ARG A 201 5.99 -12.64 -12.41
CA ARG A 201 4.80 -11.84 -12.13
C ARG A 201 3.84 -11.92 -13.31
N GLN A 202 2.56 -11.94 -12.99
CA GLN A 202 1.48 -11.99 -13.96
C GLN A 202 0.27 -11.22 -13.40
N HIS A 203 -0.25 -10.28 -14.18
CA HIS A 203 -1.38 -9.45 -13.75
C HIS A 203 -2.74 -10.01 -14.17
N PHE A 204 -2.77 -10.68 -15.30
CA PHE A 204 -3.98 -11.16 -15.94
C PHE A 204 -3.93 -12.67 -16.09
N LYS A 205 -5.07 -13.34 -15.90
CA LYS A 205 -5.19 -14.80 -16.01
C LYS A 205 -4.67 -15.36 -17.34
N ASN A 206 -4.95 -14.68 -18.46
CA ASN A 206 -4.72 -15.17 -19.82
C ASN A 206 -3.76 -14.28 -20.63
N ARG A 207 -2.93 -13.47 -19.97
CA ARG A 207 -1.97 -12.60 -20.67
C ARG A 207 -0.66 -12.56 -19.90
N ASP A 208 0.41 -12.90 -20.61
CA ASP A 208 1.75 -12.72 -20.11
C ASP A 208 2.06 -11.23 -19.94
N ASN A 209 2.75 -10.90 -18.85
CA ASN A 209 3.25 -9.55 -18.66
C ASN A 209 4.33 -9.23 -19.71
N GLU A 210 4.21 -8.08 -20.37
CA GLU A 210 5.19 -7.58 -21.35
C GLU A 210 6.59 -7.43 -20.75
N ARG A 211 6.65 -7.04 -19.47
CA ARG A 211 7.89 -6.97 -18.70
C ARG A 211 8.09 -8.25 -17.88
N ILE A 212 9.28 -8.82 -17.97
CA ILE A 212 9.70 -9.95 -17.13
C ILE A 212 10.14 -9.40 -15.78
N ASP A 213 9.24 -9.46 -14.80
CA ASP A 213 9.52 -9.22 -13.39
C ASP A 213 9.17 -10.45 -12.56
N TYR A 214 9.69 -10.54 -11.33
CA TYR A 214 9.52 -11.70 -10.46
C TYR A 214 9.04 -11.32 -9.07
N PHE A 215 8.44 -12.28 -8.38
CA PHE A 215 8.22 -12.26 -6.94
C PHE A 215 8.69 -13.57 -6.32
N GLU A 216 8.91 -13.55 -5.02
CA GLU A 216 9.53 -14.65 -4.30
C GLU A 216 8.76 -14.97 -3.02
N PHE A 217 8.78 -16.23 -2.61
CA PHE A 217 8.47 -16.59 -1.23
C PHE A 217 9.78 -16.71 -0.48
N VAL A 218 9.92 -16.02 0.64
CA VAL A 218 11.15 -15.92 1.41
C VAL A 218 10.89 -16.18 2.88
N LYS A 219 11.80 -16.90 3.54
CA LYS A 219 11.86 -16.98 4.99
C LYS A 219 12.75 -15.85 5.50
N MET A 220 12.26 -15.05 6.44
CA MET A 220 12.94 -13.87 6.98
C MET A 220 13.52 -14.13 8.38
N SER A 221 14.26 -13.16 8.92
CA SER A 221 15.02 -13.26 10.18
C SER A 221 14.17 -13.51 11.43
N ASP A 222 12.89 -13.19 11.38
CA ASP A 222 11.88 -13.50 12.39
C ASP A 222 11.28 -14.92 12.24
N HIS A 223 11.87 -15.72 11.35
CA HIS A 223 11.48 -17.08 10.99
C HIS A 223 10.11 -17.23 10.33
N GLN A 224 9.46 -16.12 9.95
CA GLN A 224 8.20 -16.15 9.20
C GLN A 224 8.44 -16.20 7.69
N ILE A 225 7.39 -16.54 6.93
CA ILE A 225 7.41 -16.59 5.47
C ILE A 225 6.71 -15.35 4.92
N TYR A 226 7.30 -14.77 3.89
CA TYR A 226 6.79 -13.56 3.22
C TYR A 226 6.78 -13.74 1.71
N LEU A 227 5.81 -13.12 1.07
CA LEU A 227 5.90 -12.75 -0.33
C LEU A 227 6.78 -11.51 -0.44
N ARG A 228 7.83 -11.57 -1.27
CA ARG A 228 8.70 -10.43 -1.59
C ARG A 228 8.53 -9.99 -3.03
N ARG A 229 8.24 -8.70 -3.24
CA ARG A 229 8.09 -8.08 -4.57
C ARG A 229 8.56 -6.62 -4.54
N ALA A 230 9.48 -6.26 -5.44
CA ALA A 230 10.02 -4.90 -5.55
C ALA A 230 10.50 -4.30 -4.20
N GLY A 231 11.09 -5.16 -3.34
CA GLY A 231 11.58 -4.78 -2.01
C GLY A 231 10.51 -4.71 -0.91
N ARG A 232 9.24 -4.98 -1.22
CA ARG A 232 8.13 -5.00 -0.26
C ARG A 232 7.86 -6.43 0.20
N LEU A 233 7.42 -6.56 1.46
CA LEU A 233 7.13 -7.83 2.11
C LEU A 233 5.65 -7.90 2.50
N LEU A 234 5.01 -9.04 2.25
CA LEU A 234 3.67 -9.36 2.71
C LEU A 234 3.71 -10.72 3.40
N LYS A 235 3.30 -10.78 4.66
CA LYS A 235 3.41 -12.02 5.45
C LYS A 235 2.47 -13.09 4.90
N LEU A 236 2.99 -14.31 4.78
CA LEU A 236 2.26 -15.48 4.29
C LEU A 236 1.98 -16.44 5.43
N ASN A 237 0.71 -16.60 5.77
CA ASN A 237 0.25 -17.54 6.79
C ASN A 237 -0.18 -18.85 6.12
N PRO A 238 0.44 -20.01 6.46
CA PRO A 238 -0.05 -21.30 5.98
C PRO A 238 -1.39 -21.61 6.66
N ILE A 239 -2.45 -21.77 5.86
CA ILE A 239 -3.80 -22.07 6.34
C ILE A 239 -4.24 -23.52 6.08
N LYS A 240 -3.53 -24.23 5.21
CA LYS A 240 -3.76 -25.65 4.91
C LYS A 240 -2.47 -26.32 4.45
N ASN A 241 -2.17 -27.50 4.99
CA ASN A 241 -0.99 -28.27 4.63
C ASN A 241 -1.40 -29.71 4.31
N GLU A 242 -1.31 -30.07 3.04
CA GLU A 242 -1.70 -31.37 2.51
C GLU A 242 -0.48 -32.14 1.99
N LYS A 243 -0.69 -33.42 1.69
CA LYS A 243 0.38 -34.28 1.17
C LYS A 243 1.06 -33.70 -0.08
N ASP A 244 0.33 -33.00 -0.95
CA ASP A 244 0.84 -32.57 -2.26
C ASP A 244 0.99 -31.05 -2.40
N TYR A 245 0.45 -30.26 -1.48
CA TYR A 245 0.46 -28.81 -1.56
C TYR A 245 0.28 -28.12 -0.19
N ILE A 246 0.65 -26.83 -0.14
CA ILE A 246 0.37 -25.91 0.97
C ILE A 246 -0.45 -24.75 0.43
N ILE A 247 -1.46 -24.31 1.17
CA ILE A 247 -2.19 -23.08 0.91
C ILE A 247 -1.71 -22.00 1.87
N TYR A 248 -1.25 -20.88 1.29
CA TYR A 248 -0.87 -19.67 2.01
C TYR A 248 -1.91 -18.58 1.78
N ARG A 249 -2.20 -17.82 2.84
CA ARG A 249 -2.98 -16.60 2.79
C ARG A 249 -2.07 -15.43 3.14
N ILE A 250 -2.16 -14.32 2.41
CA ILE A 250 -1.50 -13.09 2.85
C ILE A 250 -2.21 -12.59 4.11
N GLU A 251 -1.44 -12.18 5.12
CA GLU A 251 -1.99 -11.58 6.34
C GLU A 251 -2.93 -10.41 6.00
N ASN A 252 -4.05 -10.33 6.70
CA ASN A 252 -5.09 -9.30 6.52
C ASN A 252 -5.70 -9.18 5.11
N GLU A 253 -5.45 -10.08 4.17
CA GLU A 253 -6.04 -9.95 2.83
C GLU A 253 -7.58 -10.04 2.85
N PRO A 254 -8.29 -9.19 2.08
CA PRO A 254 -9.73 -9.00 2.26
C PRO A 254 -10.62 -9.90 1.39
N PHE A 255 -10.09 -10.52 0.34
CA PHE A 255 -10.93 -11.05 -0.75
C PHE A 255 -11.23 -12.55 -0.66
N GLY A 256 -10.52 -13.30 0.18
CA GLY A 256 -10.56 -14.76 0.20
C GLY A 256 -9.68 -15.38 -0.88
N PHE A 257 -8.65 -14.67 -1.34
CA PHE A 257 -7.70 -15.19 -2.31
C PHE A 257 -6.53 -15.86 -1.60
N HIS A 258 -5.97 -16.89 -2.23
CA HIS A 258 -4.93 -17.71 -1.63
C HIS A 258 -3.88 -18.13 -2.64
N TYR A 259 -2.66 -18.33 -2.17
CA TYR A 259 -1.62 -19.00 -2.93
C TYR A 259 -1.62 -20.49 -2.65
N LYS A 260 -1.77 -21.31 -3.70
CA LYS A 260 -1.61 -22.77 -3.62
C LYS A 260 -0.24 -23.15 -4.19
N LEU A 261 0.67 -23.56 -3.32
CA LEU A 261 2.02 -24.02 -3.67
C LEU A 261 2.08 -25.55 -3.63
N LYS A 262 2.27 -26.19 -4.79
CA LYS A 262 2.50 -27.63 -4.86
C LYS A 262 3.94 -27.99 -4.51
N LYS A 263 4.17 -29.22 -4.06
CA LYS A 263 5.52 -29.72 -3.72
C LYS A 263 6.51 -29.75 -4.89
N ASN A 264 6.02 -29.80 -6.12
CA ASN A 264 6.85 -29.71 -7.34
C ASN A 264 7.24 -28.26 -7.70
N GLY A 265 6.83 -27.27 -6.91
CA GLY A 265 7.15 -25.85 -7.12
C GLY A 265 6.10 -25.07 -7.91
N GLU A 266 5.08 -25.72 -8.48
CA GLU A 266 3.99 -25.02 -9.17
C GLU A 266 3.21 -24.14 -8.19
N LEU A 267 2.95 -22.89 -8.59
CA LEU A 267 2.23 -21.90 -7.77
C LEU A 267 1.01 -21.37 -8.52
N PHE A 268 -0.10 -21.28 -7.80
CA PHE A 268 -1.36 -20.77 -8.31
C PHE A 268 -1.93 -19.71 -7.36
N LEU A 269 -2.55 -18.67 -7.90
CA LEU A 269 -3.49 -17.83 -7.17
C LEU A 269 -4.89 -18.43 -7.36
N ILE A 270 -5.61 -18.66 -6.25
CA ILE A 270 -6.97 -19.22 -6.26
C ILE A 270 -7.93 -18.35 -5.45
N ASN A 271 -9.22 -18.42 -5.77
CA ASN A 271 -10.28 -17.81 -4.95
C ASN A 271 -10.70 -18.74 -3.78
N ASP A 272 -11.73 -18.35 -3.05
CA ASP A 272 -12.27 -19.03 -1.87
C ASP A 272 -12.98 -20.35 -2.19
N VAL A 273 -13.53 -20.48 -3.40
CA VAL A 273 -14.13 -21.73 -3.91
C VAL A 273 -13.12 -22.65 -4.61
N GLY A 274 -11.87 -22.20 -4.80
CA GLY A 274 -10.76 -22.98 -5.33
C GLY A 274 -10.50 -22.82 -6.83
N ASP A 275 -11.18 -21.90 -7.52
CA ASP A 275 -10.93 -21.61 -8.93
C ASP A 275 -9.58 -20.92 -9.12
N PHE A 276 -8.90 -21.25 -10.22
CA PHE A 276 -7.66 -20.60 -10.60
C PHE A 276 -7.89 -19.17 -11.11
N LEU A 277 -7.24 -18.21 -10.45
CA LEU A 277 -7.15 -16.81 -10.86
C LEU A 277 -5.88 -16.58 -11.69
N ILE A 278 -4.74 -17.14 -11.27
CA ILE A 278 -3.46 -17.10 -12.00
C ILE A 278 -2.73 -18.43 -11.84
N THR A 279 -2.08 -18.89 -12.91
CA THR A 279 -1.06 -19.94 -12.87
C THR A 279 0.31 -19.30 -13.10
N TYR A 280 1.22 -19.40 -12.13
CA TYR A 280 2.52 -18.72 -12.23
C TYR A 280 3.60 -19.64 -12.79
N SER A 281 4.37 -19.11 -13.73
CA SER A 281 5.56 -19.79 -14.27
C SER A 281 6.74 -19.68 -13.29
N ILE A 282 7.36 -20.82 -12.98
CA ILE A 282 8.57 -20.90 -12.18
C ILE A 282 9.73 -20.24 -12.93
N GLN A 283 10.60 -19.52 -12.23
CA GLN A 283 11.89 -19.15 -12.83
C GLN A 283 12.76 -20.41 -12.96
N THR A 284 13.01 -20.84 -14.20
CA THR A 284 14.07 -21.80 -14.54
C THR A 284 15.45 -21.17 -14.43
#